data_AF-A0A7S2Y1P5-F1
#
_entry.id   AF-A0A7S2Y1P5-F1
#
_cell.length_a   1.000
_cell.length_b   1.000
_cell.length_c   1.000
_cell.angle_alpha   90.00
_cell.angle_beta   90.00
_cell.angle_gamma   90.00
#
_symmetry.space_group_name_H-M   'P 1'
#
loop_
_entity.id
_entity.type
_entity.pdbx_description
1 polymer ?
#
loop_
_entity_poly.entity_id
_entity_poly.type
_entity_poly.pdbx_seq_one_letter_code
_entity_poly.pdbx_strand_id
1 'polypeptide(L)'
;RTLYFGQEYWVAVWTEGAEESVQAFGITFPPQTDGRSAQFQYLTAYAIILCAALAANLARSEWAVAGGSRAAKNVYSAMVARVLHAPMSYFETTPLGRLLNRFTYDMEIVDFVLTQNM
;
A
#
# COMPACT_ATOMS: atom_id res chain seq x y z
N ARG A 1 0.59 -5.86 5.64
CA ARG A 1 0.76 -6.54 6.95
C ARG A 1 -0.58 -6.93 7.58
N THR A 2 -1.58 -6.04 7.61
CA THR A 2 -2.93 -6.35 8.14
C THR A 2 -3.69 -7.41 7.33
N LEU A 3 -3.64 -7.35 5.99
CA LEU A 3 -4.27 -8.35 5.11
C LEU A 3 -3.71 -9.77 5.29
N TYR A 4 -2.44 -9.88 5.65
CA TYR A 4 -1.78 -11.16 5.91
C TYR A 4 -2.35 -11.86 7.15
N PHE A 5 -2.63 -11.10 8.22
CA PHE A 5 -3.29 -11.66 9.41
C PHE A 5 -4.67 -12.26 9.09
N GLY A 6 -5.43 -11.65 8.16
CA GLY A 6 -6.72 -12.19 7.73
C GLY A 6 -6.59 -13.51 6.96
N GLN A 7 -5.55 -13.66 6.14
CA GLN A 7 -5.25 -14.90 5.43
C GLN A 7 -4.83 -16.01 6.39
N GLU A 8 -3.91 -15.71 7.30
CA GLU A 8 -3.46 -16.65 8.34
C GLU A 8 -4.62 -17.09 9.24
N TYR A 9 -5.47 -16.16 9.66
CA TYR A 9 -6.70 -16.47 10.40
C TYR A 9 -7.61 -17.43 9.64
N TRP A 10 -7.85 -17.17 8.35
CA TRP A 10 -8.68 -18.06 7.54
C TRP A 10 -8.08 -19.44 7.37
N VAL A 11 -6.76 -19.54 7.17
CA VAL A 11 -6.08 -20.84 7.08
C VAL A 11 -6.21 -21.61 8.39
N ALA A 12 -6.09 -20.94 9.55
CA ALA A 12 -6.31 -21.58 10.85
C ALA A 12 -7.74 -22.14 10.99
N VAL A 13 -8.76 -21.34 10.68
CA VAL A 13 -10.17 -21.76 10.66
C VAL A 13 -10.40 -22.91 9.69
N TRP A 14 -9.78 -22.85 8.50
CA TRP A 14 -9.89 -23.90 7.49
C TRP A 14 -9.27 -25.22 8.01
N THR A 15 -8.13 -25.18 8.70
CA THR A 15 -7.51 -26.37 9.29
C THR A 15 -8.31 -26.96 10.46
N GLU A 16 -9.05 -26.14 11.21
CA GLU A 16 -9.91 -26.59 12.31
C GLU A 16 -11.16 -27.32 11.81
N GLY A 17 -11.69 -26.94 10.63
CA GLY A 17 -12.85 -27.56 10.00
C GLY A 17 -12.59 -28.93 9.34
N ALA A 18 -11.53 -29.63 9.72
CA ALA A 18 -11.17 -30.93 9.15
C ALA A 18 -12.21 -32.01 9.51
N GLU A 19 -12.51 -32.16 10.80
CA GLU A 19 -13.42 -33.20 11.31
C GLU A 19 -14.70 -32.63 11.93
N GLU A 20 -14.66 -31.38 12.44
CA GLU A 20 -15.80 -30.71 13.06
C GLU A 20 -16.31 -29.54 12.19
N SER A 21 -17.58 -29.15 12.40
CA SER A 21 -18.15 -27.99 11.73
C SER A 21 -17.67 -26.71 12.39
N VAL A 22 -17.14 -25.77 11.59
CA VAL A 22 -16.62 -24.49 12.09
C VAL A 22 -17.51 -23.35 11.65
N GLN A 23 -17.76 -22.39 12.54
CA GLN A 23 -18.49 -21.17 12.22
C GLN A 23 -17.51 -20.04 11.94
N ALA A 24 -17.54 -19.50 10.72
CA ALA A 24 -16.69 -18.38 10.33
C ALA A 24 -17.47 -17.37 9.48
N PHE A 25 -17.22 -16.08 9.70
CA PHE A 25 -17.95 -14.98 9.03
C PHE A 25 -19.49 -15.07 9.14
N GLY A 26 -20.01 -15.68 10.21
CA GLY A 26 -21.45 -15.92 10.41
C GLY A 26 -22.04 -17.06 9.56
N ILE A 27 -21.20 -17.78 8.82
CA ILE A 27 -21.56 -18.94 8.00
C ILE A 27 -21.07 -20.20 8.72
N THR A 28 -21.90 -21.24 8.77
CA THR A 28 -21.50 -22.56 9.30
C THR A 28 -20.93 -23.39 8.17
N PHE A 29 -19.67 -23.80 8.29
CA PHE A 29 -19.02 -24.66 7.31
C PHE A 29 -19.08 -26.12 7.79
N PRO A 30 -19.54 -27.06 6.94
CA PRO A 30 -19.55 -28.47 7.28
C PRO A 30 -18.12 -29.04 7.35
N PRO A 31 -17.92 -30.19 8.01
CA PRO A 31 -16.63 -30.87 8.04
C PRO A 31 -16.11 -31.17 6.63
N GLN A 32 -14.79 -31.10 6.42
CA GLN A 32 -14.19 -31.44 5.13
C GLN A 32 -14.37 -32.91 4.73
N THR A 33 -14.60 -33.79 5.71
CA THR A 33 -14.86 -35.22 5.51
C THR A 33 -16.21 -35.50 4.84
N ASP A 34 -17.13 -34.53 4.84
CA ASP A 34 -18.50 -34.66 4.31
C ASP A 34 -18.56 -34.59 2.77
N GLY A 35 -17.40 -34.64 2.11
CA GLY A 35 -17.25 -34.82 0.67
C GLY A 35 -16.75 -33.59 -0.08
N ARG A 36 -16.71 -33.70 -1.41
CA ARG A 36 -16.10 -32.69 -2.29
C ARG A 36 -16.80 -31.33 -2.24
N SER A 37 -18.11 -31.32 -2.01
CA SER A 37 -18.92 -30.10 -1.91
C SER A 37 -18.50 -29.24 -0.72
N ALA A 38 -18.21 -29.84 0.43
CA ALA A 38 -17.70 -29.14 1.62
C ALA A 38 -16.34 -28.49 1.34
N GLN A 39 -15.41 -29.23 0.74
CA GLN A 39 -14.08 -28.71 0.37
C GLN A 39 -14.15 -27.53 -0.60
N PHE A 40 -15.07 -27.55 -1.57
CA PHE A 40 -15.26 -26.43 -2.50
C PHE A 40 -15.72 -25.15 -1.80
N GLN A 41 -16.50 -25.23 -0.73
CA GLN A 41 -16.94 -24.05 0.04
C GLN A 41 -15.74 -23.34 0.70
N TYR A 42 -14.85 -24.10 1.34
CA TYR A 42 -13.62 -23.54 1.94
C TYR A 42 -12.70 -22.92 0.88
N LEU A 43 -12.52 -23.61 -0.25
CA LEU A 43 -11.69 -23.12 -1.36
C LEU A 43 -12.26 -21.83 -1.96
N THR A 44 -13.58 -21.76 -2.14
CA THR A 44 -14.25 -20.59 -2.70
C THR A 44 -14.12 -19.39 -1.76
N ALA A 45 -14.32 -19.58 -0.45
CA ALA A 45 -14.13 -18.53 0.54
C ALA A 45 -12.67 -18.05 0.56
N TYR A 46 -11.70 -18.96 0.49
CA TYR A 46 -10.29 -18.57 0.40
C TYR A 46 -9.97 -17.79 -0.88
N ALA A 47 -10.51 -18.22 -2.03
CA ALA A 47 -10.34 -17.51 -3.29
C ALA A 47 -10.90 -16.08 -3.23
N ILE A 48 -12.06 -15.87 -2.58
CA ILE A 48 -12.63 -14.54 -2.36
C ILE A 48 -11.69 -13.67 -1.51
N ILE A 49 -11.14 -14.22 -0.41
CA ILE A 49 -10.20 -13.51 0.46
C ILE A 49 -8.94 -13.09 -0.33
N LEU A 50 -8.40 -14.00 -1.15
CA LEU A 50 -7.24 -13.71 -2.00
C LEU A 50 -7.55 -12.63 -3.05
N CYS A 51 -8.68 -12.74 -3.74
CA CYS A 51 -9.11 -11.74 -4.72
C CYS A 51 -9.32 -10.37 -4.08
N ALA A 52 -9.95 -10.30 -2.90
CA ALA A 52 -10.14 -9.07 -2.16
C ALA A 52 -8.80 -8.47 -1.71
N ALA A 53 -7.88 -9.30 -1.22
CA ALA A 53 -6.54 -8.87 -0.83
C ALA A 53 -5.73 -8.34 -2.02
N LEU A 54 -5.83 -8.99 -3.19
CA LEU A 54 -5.19 -8.52 -4.42
C LEU A 54 -5.74 -7.17 -4.84
N ALA A 55 -7.07 -7.02 -4.90
CA ALA A 55 -7.72 -5.76 -5.25
C ALA A 55 -7.34 -4.63 -4.29
N ALA A 56 -7.30 -4.90 -2.99
CA ALA A 56 -6.89 -3.93 -1.98
C ALA A 56 -5.41 -3.50 -2.14
N ASN A 57 -4.52 -4.43 -2.50
CA ASN A 57 -3.11 -4.09 -2.74
C ASN A 57 -2.94 -3.22 -3.99
N LEU A 58 -3.67 -3.52 -5.07
CA LEU A 58 -3.65 -2.71 -6.29
C LEU A 58 -4.21 -1.31 -6.04
N ALA A 59 -5.34 -1.21 -5.33
CA ALA A 59 -5.91 0.07 -4.95
C ALA A 59 -4.92 0.89 -4.10
N ARG A 60 -4.26 0.27 -3.12
CA ARG A 60 -3.25 0.92 -2.30
C ARG A 60 -2.06 1.40 -3.14
N SER A 61 -1.54 0.59 -4.06
CA SER A 61 -0.39 0.99 -4.88
C SER A 61 -0.73 2.16 -5.80
N GLU A 62 -1.90 2.16 -6.43
CA GLU A 62 -2.33 3.27 -7.28
C GLU A 62 -2.52 4.56 -6.47
N TRP A 63 -3.14 4.46 -5.28
CA TRP A 63 -3.33 5.61 -4.39
C TRP A 63 -2.00 6.18 -3.89
N ALA A 64 -1.05 5.31 -3.53
CA ALA A 64 0.29 5.68 -3.11
C ALA A 64 1.03 6.45 -4.21
N VAL A 65 1.05 5.93 -5.44
CA VAL A 65 1.73 6.57 -6.58
C VAL A 65 1.08 7.92 -6.94
N ALA A 66 -0.25 7.97 -7.00
CA ALA A 66 -0.97 9.20 -7.30
C ALA A 66 -0.77 10.27 -6.20
N GLY A 67 -0.84 9.86 -4.93
CA GLY A 67 -0.61 10.72 -3.77
C GLY A 67 0.82 11.24 -3.71
N GLY A 68 1.81 10.35 -3.88
CA GLY A 68 3.23 10.69 -3.90
C GLY A 68 3.57 11.68 -5.01
N SER A 69 3.10 11.43 -6.25
CA SER A 69 3.32 12.35 -7.38
C SER A 69 2.71 13.74 -7.13
N ARG A 70 1.52 13.79 -6.52
CA ARG A 70 0.87 15.06 -6.18
C ARG A 70 1.63 15.82 -5.09
N ALA A 71 2.08 15.11 -4.05
CA ALA A 71 2.86 15.69 -2.96
C ALA A 71 4.20 16.24 -3.47
N ALA A 72 4.93 15.46 -4.27
CA ALA A 72 6.17 15.87 -4.93
C ALA A 72 6.01 17.17 -5.74
N LYS A 73 5.00 17.23 -6.61
CA LYS A 73 4.70 18.41 -7.42
C LYS A 73 4.41 19.64 -6.57
N ASN A 74 3.67 19.48 -5.47
CA ASN A 74 3.37 20.59 -4.56
C ASN A 74 4.63 21.10 -3.86
N VAL A 75 5.50 20.21 -3.38
CA VAL A 75 6.78 20.58 -2.74
C VAL A 75 7.68 21.31 -3.73
N TYR A 76 7.83 20.78 -4.95
CA TYR A 76 8.62 21.41 -6.01
C TYR A 76 8.10 22.82 -6.35
N SER A 77 6.80 22.96 -6.58
CA SER A 77 6.17 24.24 -6.92
C SER A 77 6.36 25.27 -5.80
N ALA A 78 6.18 24.87 -4.54
CA ALA A 78 6.42 25.74 -3.39
C ALA A 78 7.89 26.17 -3.27
N MET A 79 8.83 25.26 -3.55
CA MET A 79 10.26 25.55 -3.54
C MET A 79 10.64 26.55 -4.63
N VAL A 80 10.19 26.33 -5.88
CA VAL A 80 10.42 27.24 -7.00
C VAL A 80 9.84 28.62 -6.69
N ALA A 81 8.60 28.69 -6.21
CA ALA A 81 7.96 29.95 -5.87
C ALA A 81 8.77 30.73 -4.81
N ARG A 82 9.25 30.07 -3.75
CA ARG A 82 10.06 30.72 -2.71
C ARG A 82 11.41 31.21 -3.23
N VAL A 83 12.05 30.46 -4.12
CA VAL A 83 13.33 30.86 -4.73
C VAL A 83 13.14 32.07 -5.64
N LEU A 84 12.10 32.09 -6.47
CA LEU A 84 11.82 33.21 -7.38
C LEU A 84 11.48 34.52 -6.64
N HIS A 85 10.96 34.45 -5.42
CA HIS A 85 10.66 35.62 -4.58
C HIS A 85 11.80 35.98 -3.62
N ALA A 86 12.93 35.29 -3.67
CA ALA A 86 14.07 35.58 -2.79
C ALA A 86 14.80 36.87 -3.23
N PRO A 87 15.31 37.69 -2.29
CA PRO A 87 16.06 38.91 -2.60
C PRO A 87 17.39 38.58 -3.28
N MET A 88 17.95 39.54 -4.04
CA MET A 88 19.21 39.34 -4.77
C MET A 88 20.38 38.96 -3.86
N SER A 89 20.42 39.48 -2.63
CA SER A 89 21.41 39.12 -1.59
C SER A 89 21.41 37.64 -1.20
N TYR A 90 20.28 36.94 -1.36
CA TYR A 90 20.20 35.49 -1.17
C TYR A 90 21.02 34.75 -2.24
N PHE A 91 21.00 35.23 -3.49
CA PHE A 91 21.74 34.61 -4.59
C PHE A 91 23.24 34.94 -4.56
N GLU A 92 23.63 36.04 -3.93
CA GLU A 92 25.03 36.40 -3.72
C GLU A 92 25.70 35.59 -2.60
N THR A 93 24.94 35.23 -1.57
CA THR A 93 25.44 34.46 -0.41
C THR A 93 25.28 32.95 -0.55
N THR A 94 24.35 32.49 -1.40
CA THR A 94 24.10 31.07 -1.62
C THR A 94 24.70 30.62 -2.96
N PRO A 95 25.69 29.71 -2.98
CA PRO A 95 26.29 29.27 -4.22
C PRO A 95 25.24 28.57 -5.10
N LEU A 96 25.14 28.98 -6.36
CA LEU A 96 24.12 28.52 -7.31
C LEU A 96 24.13 26.99 -7.47
N GLY A 97 25.30 26.36 -7.37
CA GLY A 97 25.44 24.90 -7.37
C GLY A 97 24.74 24.19 -6.20
N ARG A 98 24.67 24.82 -5.01
CA ARG A 98 23.94 24.28 -3.85
C ARG A 98 22.43 24.35 -4.07
N LEU A 99 21.96 25.43 -4.70
CA LEU A 99 20.56 25.57 -5.09
C LEU A 99 20.17 24.48 -6.10
N LEU A 100 21.03 24.26 -7.10
CA LEU A 100 20.85 23.23 -8.12
C LEU A 100 20.80 21.83 -7.52
N ASN A 101 21.75 21.47 -6.64
CA ASN A 101 21.74 20.19 -5.94
C ASN A 101 20.46 20.00 -5.11
N ARG A 102 19.91 21.06 -4.52
CA ARG A 102 18.67 20.99 -3.76
C ARG A 102 17.44 20.77 -4.64
N PHE A 103 17.46 21.28 -5.87
CA PHE A 103 16.38 21.06 -6.85
C PHE A 103 16.45 19.69 -7.52
N THR A 104 17.64 19.10 -7.64
CA THR A 104 17.83 17.80 -8.28
C THR A 104 17.89 16.68 -7.25
N TYR A 105 18.96 16.63 -6.47
CA TYR A 105 19.25 15.51 -5.57
C TYR A 105 18.24 15.39 -4.43
N ASP A 106 17.90 16.50 -3.77
CA ASP A 106 16.96 16.43 -2.64
C ASP A 106 15.53 16.13 -3.13
N MET A 107 15.14 16.61 -4.32
CA MET A 107 13.85 16.28 -4.92
C MET A 107 13.77 14.81 -5.35
N GLU A 108 14.85 14.26 -5.92
CA GLU A 108 14.94 12.83 -6.24
C GLU A 108 14.77 11.96 -4.98
N ILE A 109 15.40 12.36 -3.87
CA ILE A 109 15.21 11.68 -2.58
C ILE A 109 13.76 11.77 -2.11
N VAL A 110 13.14 12.96 -2.19
CA VAL A 110 11.74 13.13 -1.78
C VAL A 110 10.81 12.25 -2.62
N ASP A 111 11.00 12.20 -3.93
CA ASP A 111 10.19 11.37 -4.84
C ASP A 111 10.36 9.88 -4.53
N PHE A 112 11.59 9.44 -4.28
CA PHE A 112 11.89 8.07 -3.87
C PHE A 112 11.25 7.72 -2.53
N VAL A 113 11.40 8.58 -1.52
CA VAL A 113 10.87 8.39 -0.17
C VAL A 113 9.34 8.36 -0.17
N LEU A 114 8.67 9.24 -0.94
CA LEU A 114 7.22 9.26 -1.06
C LEU A 114 6.68 8.00 -1.75
N THR A 115 7.41 7.46 -2.73
CA THR A 115 7.00 6.25 -3.46
C THR A 115 7.27 4.97 -2.66
N GLN A 116 8.36 4.91 -1.89
CA GLN A 116 8.76 3.72 -1.13
C GLN A 116 8.02 3.54 0.19
N ASN A 117 7.63 4.64 0.86
CA ASN A 117 7.01 4.58 2.18
C ASN A 117 5.47 4.55 2.15
N MET A 118 4.85 4.68 0.98
CA MET A 118 3.39 4.65 0.80
C MET A 118 2.87 3.30 0.30
#